data_AF-A0A016W3L7-F1
#
_entry.id   AF-A0A016W3L7-F1
#
_cell.length_a   1.000
_cell.length_b   1.000
_cell.length_c   1.000
_cell.angle_alpha   90.00
_cell.angle_beta   90.00
_cell.angle_gamma   90.00
#
_symmetry.space_group_name_H-M   'P 1'
#
loop_
_entity.id
_entity.type
_entity.pdbx_description
1 polymer ?
#
loop_
_entity_poly.entity_id
_entity_poly.type
_entity_poly.pdbx_seq_one_letter_code
_entity_poly.pdbx_strand_id
1 'polypeptide(L)'
;MRYDLDFSSGEEVEEEEVEEEEAEESTSAQKSHKVKTPQDDEDGMTEAEKAMAASKKRQVEEQQKLLQEYDESRRVEREKEEEELKKLKEKQEKRRLEREQEERAEAERRKQEEDRRRKEEEERKARQEEEKRKKEEEKMKKQQMTAQFAAPAGQGGRNFVIPKKSEKNRNDKFGNIVQAKQEMGMTKEQQEEAKRAFLAAVDKSIPVSSDLPADDLKAKIKELHQRICKLEAEKYDLEKRHERQEYDLKELNERQRQVARNNALKKGIDPTDAASSKYPVTTCTSLVACAHEVVATNLSERNSTFPVYIVVELH
;
A
#
# COMPACT_ATOMS: atom_id res chain seq x y z
N MET A 1 6.26 44.78 25.47
CA MET A 1 6.98 43.97 24.47
C MET A 1 5.97 42.98 23.92
N ARG A 2 5.41 43.29 22.74
CA ARG A 2 4.55 42.40 21.95
C ARG A 2 5.45 41.71 20.93
N TYR A 3 5.36 40.38 20.86
CA TYR A 3 5.68 39.63 19.66
C TYR A 3 4.53 38.65 19.45
N ASP A 4 3.55 39.13 18.70
CA ASP A 4 2.58 38.32 17.97
C ASP A 4 3.27 37.88 16.67
N LEU A 5 3.22 36.59 16.35
CA LEU A 5 3.41 36.09 14.99
C LEU A 5 2.76 34.70 14.90
N ASP A 6 1.48 34.73 14.56
CA ASP A 6 0.77 33.64 13.90
C ASP A 6 1.49 33.28 12.60
N PHE A 7 1.82 32.00 12.42
CA PHE A 7 2.06 31.42 11.09
C PHE A 7 1.35 30.07 10.99
N SER A 8 0.10 30.15 10.57
CA SER A 8 -0.71 29.05 10.04
C SER A 8 -0.38 28.87 8.56
N SER A 9 -0.02 27.66 8.14
CA SER A 9 -0.16 27.08 6.78
C SER A 9 0.81 25.89 6.71
N GLY A 10 0.35 24.64 6.64
CA GLY A 10 -0.04 24.05 5.36
C GLY A 10 1.18 23.36 4.75
N GLU A 11 1.48 22.13 5.20
CA GLU A 11 2.52 21.27 4.61
C GLU A 11 1.92 20.63 3.35
N GLU A 12 1.90 21.41 2.26
CA GLU A 12 1.75 20.90 0.91
C GLU A 12 3.10 20.33 0.46
N VAL A 13 3.05 19.12 -0.09
CA VAL A 13 4.19 18.43 -0.69
C VAL A 13 4.43 19.09 -2.05
N GLU A 14 5.47 19.92 -2.14
CA GLU A 14 5.96 20.44 -3.42
C GLU A 14 6.57 19.29 -4.24
N GLU A 15 5.97 19.07 -5.41
CA GLU A 15 6.53 18.32 -6.52
C GLU A 15 7.67 19.16 -7.13
N GLU A 16 8.86 18.58 -7.22
CA GLU A 16 10.02 19.22 -7.84
C GLU A 16 9.86 19.14 -9.38
N GLU A 17 9.13 20.10 -9.96
CA GLU A 17 9.22 20.46 -11.38
C GLU A 17 10.45 21.33 -11.60
N VAL A 18 11.38 20.88 -12.45
CA VAL A 18 12.49 21.71 -12.94
C VAL A 18 11.98 22.47 -14.16
N GLU A 19 11.46 23.68 -13.93
CA GLU A 19 11.23 24.69 -14.97
C GLU A 19 12.57 25.32 -15.39
N GLU A 20 12.81 25.38 -16.70
CA GLU A 20 13.86 26.21 -17.31
C GLU A 20 13.45 27.68 -17.19
N GLU A 21 14.06 28.44 -16.27
CA GLU A 21 13.94 29.90 -16.28
C GLU A 21 14.82 30.53 -17.37
N GLU A 22 14.16 31.21 -18.30
CA GLU A 22 14.71 32.27 -19.13
C GLU A 22 15.32 33.38 -18.24
N ALA A 23 16.55 33.77 -18.56
CA ALA A 23 17.14 35.02 -18.07
C ALA A 23 17.27 36.01 -19.23
N GLU A 24 16.34 36.98 -19.27
CA GLU A 24 16.47 38.17 -20.11
C GLU A 24 17.58 39.11 -19.62
N GLU A 25 18.43 39.45 -20.59
CA GLU A 25 19.01 40.76 -20.90
C GLU A 25 19.21 41.79 -19.76
N SER A 26 20.48 42.06 -19.44
CA SER A 26 20.93 43.46 -19.34
C SER A 26 22.35 43.67 -19.87
N THR A 27 22.46 44.73 -20.64
CA THR A 27 23.54 45.17 -21.52
C THR A 27 24.86 45.52 -20.83
N SER A 28 26.01 45.26 -21.47
CA SER A 28 27.05 46.28 -21.71
C SER A 28 28.24 45.75 -22.55
N ALA A 29 28.67 46.61 -23.49
CA ALA A 29 29.97 46.68 -24.15
C ALA A 29 30.29 45.67 -25.27
N GLN A 30 29.86 46.07 -26.47
CA GLN A 30 30.39 45.66 -27.77
C GLN A 30 31.93 45.72 -27.81
N LYS A 31 32.58 44.58 -28.08
CA LYS A 31 33.86 44.55 -28.79
C LYS A 31 33.72 43.61 -29.98
N SER A 32 33.25 44.18 -31.09
CA SER A 32 33.09 43.51 -32.37
C SER A 32 34.44 43.10 -32.96
N HIS A 33 34.86 41.85 -32.75
CA HIS A 33 35.79 41.21 -33.67
C HIS A 33 34.99 40.66 -34.85
N LYS A 34 34.85 41.51 -35.87
CA LYS A 34 34.31 41.16 -37.18
C LYS A 34 35.27 40.16 -37.84
N VAL A 35 35.01 38.87 -37.65
CA VAL A 35 35.59 37.82 -38.49
C VAL A 35 35.03 38.05 -39.89
N LYS A 36 35.88 38.57 -40.76
CA LYS A 36 35.58 38.71 -42.18
C LYS A 36 35.36 37.31 -42.74
N THR A 37 34.14 37.07 -43.22
CA THR A 37 33.90 36.09 -44.27
C THR A 37 34.89 36.34 -45.41
N PRO A 38 35.72 35.36 -45.81
CA PRO A 38 36.39 35.41 -47.09
C PRO A 38 35.28 35.35 -48.15
N GLN A 39 35.05 36.46 -48.84
CA GLN A 39 34.36 36.41 -50.12
C GLN A 39 35.28 35.64 -51.07
N ASP A 40 34.74 34.63 -51.73
CA ASP A 40 35.40 33.90 -52.81
C ASP A 40 35.66 34.89 -53.95
N ASP A 41 36.89 35.42 -54.01
CA ASP A 41 37.42 36.07 -55.21
C ASP A 41 37.86 34.97 -56.19
N GLU A 42 36.89 34.35 -56.87
CA GLU A 42 37.12 33.49 -58.03
C GLU A 42 37.53 34.33 -59.26
N ASP A 43 38.70 34.97 -59.29
CA ASP A 43 39.22 35.52 -60.57
C ASP A 43 40.75 35.80 -60.60
N GLY A 44 41.53 35.27 -59.64
CA GLY A 44 42.99 35.49 -59.60
C GLY A 44 43.87 34.32 -59.14
N MET A 45 43.30 33.16 -58.82
CA MET A 45 44.06 32.04 -58.27
C MET A 45 44.62 31.14 -59.39
N THR A 46 45.94 30.93 -59.38
CA THR A 46 46.64 29.96 -60.25
C THR A 46 46.01 28.56 -60.14
N GLU A 47 46.03 27.78 -61.23
CA GLU A 47 45.42 26.43 -61.31
C GLU A 47 45.81 25.50 -60.13
N ALA A 48 47.05 25.63 -59.65
CA ALA A 48 47.57 24.89 -58.49
C ALA A 48 46.89 25.25 -57.16
N GLU A 49 46.49 26.50 -56.98
CA GLU A 49 45.81 26.97 -55.77
C GLU A 49 44.33 26.53 -55.75
N LYS A 50 43.68 26.48 -56.91
CA LYS A 50 42.33 25.90 -57.06
C LYS A 50 42.32 24.39 -56.76
N ALA A 51 43.39 23.67 -57.15
CA ALA A 51 43.55 22.24 -56.82
C ALA A 51 43.76 21.98 -55.32
N MET A 52 44.55 22.81 -54.64
CA MET A 52 44.77 22.72 -53.19
C MET A 52 43.51 23.09 -52.40
N ALA A 53 42.78 24.13 -52.82
CA ALA A 53 41.50 24.49 -52.22
C ALA A 53 40.45 23.38 -52.37
N ALA A 54 40.39 22.73 -53.54
CA ALA A 54 39.51 21.58 -53.76
C ALA A 54 39.88 20.36 -52.89
N SER A 55 41.18 20.10 -52.67
CA SER A 55 41.64 19.03 -51.77
C SER A 55 41.27 19.32 -50.31
N LYS A 56 41.49 20.56 -49.85
CA LYS A 56 41.12 20.98 -48.49
C LYS A 56 39.60 20.94 -48.28
N LYS A 57 38.81 21.34 -49.29
CA LYS A 57 37.35 21.26 -49.25
C LYS A 57 36.86 19.81 -49.12
N ARG A 58 37.45 18.88 -49.86
CA ARG A 58 37.14 17.43 -49.71
C ARG A 58 37.47 16.91 -48.31
N GLN A 59 38.61 17.29 -47.74
CA GLN A 59 38.97 16.90 -46.37
C GLN A 59 37.99 17.46 -45.33
N VAL A 60 37.55 18.70 -45.49
CA VAL A 60 36.55 19.32 -44.60
C VAL A 60 35.19 18.64 -44.76
N GLU A 61 34.75 18.34 -45.98
CA GLU A 61 33.50 17.60 -46.24
C GLU A 61 33.54 16.17 -45.67
N GLU A 62 34.68 15.47 -45.76
CA GLU A 62 34.88 14.16 -45.12
C GLU A 62 34.84 14.24 -43.59
N GLN A 63 35.46 15.26 -42.99
CA GLN A 63 35.37 15.50 -41.53
C GLN A 63 33.94 15.84 -41.09
N GLN A 64 33.20 16.63 -41.88
CA GLN A 64 31.81 16.95 -41.61
C GLN A 64 30.91 15.72 -41.72
N LYS A 65 31.12 14.85 -42.70
CA LYS A 65 30.40 13.58 -42.81
C LYS A 65 30.68 12.67 -41.62
N LEU A 66 31.94 12.57 -41.20
CA LEU A 66 32.30 11.78 -40.03
C LEU A 66 31.63 12.30 -38.74
N LEU A 67 31.54 13.62 -38.58
CA LEU A 67 30.80 14.23 -37.46
C LEU A 67 29.30 13.93 -37.53
N GLN A 68 28.69 14.02 -38.72
CA GLN A 68 27.28 13.68 -38.91
C GLN A 68 27.00 12.20 -38.62
N GLU A 69 27.84 11.30 -39.11
CA GLU A 69 27.74 9.86 -38.82
C GLU A 69 27.89 9.56 -37.31
N TYR A 70 28.76 10.30 -36.62
CA TYR A 70 28.90 10.19 -35.16
C TYR A 70 27.64 10.65 -34.42
N ASP A 71 27.09 11.81 -34.80
CA ASP A 71 25.86 12.35 -34.20
C ASP A 71 24.64 11.45 -34.46
N GLU A 72 24.51 10.93 -35.69
CA GLU A 72 23.49 9.96 -36.06
C GLU A 72 23.63 8.66 -35.28
N SER A 73 24.86 8.15 -35.13
CA SER A 73 25.13 6.95 -34.33
C SER A 73 24.70 7.13 -32.87
N ARG A 74 24.98 8.30 -32.26
CA ARG A 74 24.57 8.61 -30.89
C ARG A 74 23.06 8.80 -30.75
N ARG A 75 22.40 9.34 -31.77
CA ARG A 75 20.94 9.42 -31.81
C ARG A 75 20.30 8.04 -31.87
N VAL A 76 20.80 7.15 -32.73
CA VAL A 76 20.30 5.77 -32.86
C VAL A 76 20.55 4.96 -31.59
N GLU A 77 21.67 5.17 -30.91
CA GLU A 77 21.95 4.55 -29.62
C GLU A 77 20.92 4.95 -28.55
N ARG A 78 20.65 6.25 -28.40
CA ARG A 78 19.61 6.75 -27.48
C ARG A 78 18.22 6.25 -27.83
N GLU A 79 17.85 6.26 -29.11
CA GLU A 79 16.55 5.79 -29.58
C GLU A 79 16.33 4.30 -29.26
N LYS A 80 17.38 3.46 -29.40
CA LYS A 80 17.32 2.05 -29.01
C LYS A 80 17.17 1.87 -27.50
N GLU A 81 17.90 2.62 -26.69
CA GLU A 81 17.79 2.58 -25.23
C GLU A 81 16.39 3.04 -24.77
N GLU A 82 15.85 4.11 -25.36
CA GLU A 82 14.51 4.62 -25.10
C GLU A 82 13.42 3.61 -25.49
N GLU A 83 13.56 2.94 -26.63
CA GLU A 83 12.64 1.88 -27.05
C GLU A 83 12.65 0.68 -26.09
N GLU A 84 13.82 0.26 -25.61
CA GLU A 84 13.94 -0.83 -24.63
C GLU A 84 13.31 -0.45 -23.30
N LEU A 85 13.57 0.77 -22.82
CA LEU A 85 12.94 1.32 -21.62
C LEU A 85 11.41 1.40 -21.77
N LYS A 86 10.93 1.84 -22.94
CA LYS A 86 9.50 1.90 -23.24
C LYS A 86 8.87 0.51 -23.24
N LYS A 87 9.49 -0.48 -23.90
CA LYS A 87 9.02 -1.89 -23.89
C LYS A 87 9.00 -2.48 -22.48
N LEU A 88 9.95 -2.12 -21.61
CA LEU A 88 9.96 -2.56 -20.22
C LEU A 88 8.84 -1.90 -19.39
N LYS A 89 8.62 -0.58 -19.56
CA LYS A 89 7.52 0.16 -18.93
C LYS A 89 6.16 -0.37 -19.37
N GLU A 90 5.94 -0.58 -20.66
CA GLU A 90 4.69 -1.16 -21.20
C GLU A 90 4.44 -2.57 -20.64
N LYS A 91 5.47 -3.41 -20.49
CA LYS A 91 5.31 -4.73 -19.84
C LYS A 91 4.96 -4.62 -18.35
N GLN A 92 5.54 -3.66 -17.63
CA GLN A 92 5.19 -3.43 -16.23
C GLN A 92 3.76 -2.91 -16.09
N GLU A 93 3.37 -1.96 -16.93
CA GLU A 93 2.03 -1.39 -16.97
C GLU A 93 1.00 -2.46 -17.34
N LYS A 94 1.26 -3.29 -18.36
CA LYS A 94 0.40 -4.42 -18.72
C LYS A 94 0.19 -5.39 -17.57
N ARG A 95 1.26 -5.72 -16.82
CA ARG A 95 1.16 -6.56 -15.61
C ARG A 95 0.41 -5.87 -14.47
N ARG A 96 0.45 -4.55 -14.38
CA ARG A 96 -0.32 -3.78 -13.39
C ARG A 96 -1.80 -3.78 -13.76
N LEU A 97 -2.11 -3.53 -15.03
CA LEU A 97 -3.46 -3.52 -15.56
C LEU A 97 -4.11 -4.90 -15.46
N GLU A 98 -3.38 -5.97 -15.75
CA GLU A 98 -3.88 -7.35 -15.61
C GLU A 98 -4.22 -7.69 -14.16
N ARG A 99 -3.35 -7.31 -13.21
CA ARG A 99 -3.61 -7.46 -11.78
C ARG A 99 -4.81 -6.65 -11.32
N GLU A 100 -4.96 -5.42 -11.81
CA GLU A 100 -6.09 -4.55 -11.49
C GLU A 100 -7.40 -5.10 -12.07
N GLN A 101 -7.37 -5.65 -13.29
CA GLN A 101 -8.53 -6.31 -13.89
C GLN A 101 -8.93 -7.58 -13.12
N GLU A 102 -7.96 -8.39 -12.70
CA GLU A 102 -8.21 -9.58 -11.89
C GLU A 102 -8.78 -9.22 -10.50
N GLU A 103 -8.23 -8.20 -9.84
CA GLU A 103 -8.74 -7.69 -8.56
C GLU A 103 -10.15 -7.13 -8.70
N ARG A 104 -10.42 -6.38 -9.79
CA ARG A 104 -11.76 -5.83 -10.08
C ARG A 104 -12.77 -6.95 -10.33
N ALA A 105 -12.40 -7.98 -11.08
CA ALA A 105 -13.25 -9.14 -11.32
C ALA A 105 -13.52 -9.94 -10.04
N GLU A 106 -12.51 -10.10 -9.18
CA GLU A 106 -12.69 -10.76 -7.89
C GLU A 106 -13.56 -9.93 -6.93
N ALA A 107 -13.38 -8.61 -6.90
CA ALA A 107 -14.20 -7.70 -6.11
C ALA A 107 -15.67 -7.72 -6.58
N GLU A 108 -15.92 -7.76 -7.89
CA GLU A 108 -17.28 -7.90 -8.43
C GLU A 108 -17.91 -9.24 -8.04
N ARG A 109 -17.15 -10.36 -8.14
CA ARG A 109 -17.63 -11.69 -7.71
C ARG A 109 -17.95 -11.72 -6.22
N ARG A 110 -17.11 -11.09 -5.38
CA ARG A 110 -17.35 -10.98 -3.93
C ARG A 110 -18.59 -10.15 -3.62
N LYS A 111 -18.78 -9.02 -4.31
CA LYS A 111 -19.96 -8.17 -4.15
C LYS A 111 -21.24 -8.90 -4.56
N GLN A 112 -21.22 -9.65 -5.66
CA GLN A 112 -22.37 -10.46 -6.09
C GLN A 112 -22.69 -11.58 -5.09
N GLU A 113 -21.68 -12.21 -4.49
CA GLU A 113 -21.89 -13.23 -3.45
C GLU A 113 -22.42 -12.64 -2.13
N GLU A 114 -21.92 -11.47 -1.72
CA GLU A 114 -22.41 -10.72 -0.56
C GLU A 114 -23.85 -10.25 -0.76
N ASP A 115 -24.18 -9.69 -1.92
CA ASP A 115 -25.55 -9.29 -2.27
C ASP A 115 -26.49 -10.49 -2.31
N ARG A 116 -26.04 -11.67 -2.78
CA ARG A 116 -26.83 -12.90 -2.75
C ARG A 116 -27.07 -13.38 -1.32
N ARG A 117 -26.04 -13.39 -0.47
CA ARG A 117 -26.16 -13.73 0.96
C ARG A 117 -27.08 -12.76 1.70
N ARG A 118 -26.97 -11.46 1.44
CA ARG A 118 -27.84 -10.44 2.03
C ARG A 118 -29.30 -10.65 1.63
N LYS A 119 -29.59 -10.95 0.36
CA LYS A 119 -30.94 -11.28 -0.10
C LYS A 119 -31.48 -12.55 0.55
N GLU A 120 -30.66 -13.60 0.68
CA GLU A 120 -31.05 -14.84 1.37
C GLU A 120 -31.31 -14.60 2.87
N GLU A 121 -30.55 -13.74 3.54
CA GLU A 121 -30.77 -13.36 4.94
C GLU A 121 -32.02 -12.49 5.12
N GLU A 122 -32.26 -11.52 4.24
CA GLU A 122 -33.47 -10.70 4.22
C GLU A 122 -34.71 -11.55 3.92
N GLU A 123 -34.63 -12.51 3.00
CA GLU A 123 -35.72 -13.46 2.72
C GLU A 123 -35.97 -14.41 3.89
N ARG A 124 -34.91 -14.94 4.53
CA ARG A 124 -35.06 -15.77 5.73
C ARG A 124 -35.68 -14.98 6.89
N LYS A 125 -35.30 -13.71 7.06
CA LYS A 125 -35.86 -12.82 8.07
C LYS A 125 -37.33 -12.50 7.77
N ALA A 126 -37.67 -12.21 6.52
CA ALA A 126 -39.04 -11.97 6.07
C ALA A 126 -39.94 -13.21 6.28
N ARG A 127 -39.47 -14.41 5.94
CA ARG A 127 -40.20 -15.67 6.22
C ARG A 127 -40.42 -15.89 7.72
N GLN A 128 -39.42 -15.58 8.56
CA GLN A 128 -39.57 -15.68 10.02
C GLN A 128 -40.53 -14.64 10.59
N GLU A 129 -40.57 -13.45 10.02
CA GLU A 129 -41.50 -12.38 10.42
C GLU A 129 -42.94 -12.72 9.99
N GLU A 130 -43.14 -13.26 8.79
CA GLU A 130 -44.44 -13.73 8.31
C GLU A 130 -44.96 -14.92 9.14
N GLU A 131 -44.10 -15.90 9.47
CA GLU A 131 -44.48 -17.02 10.32
C GLU A 131 -44.80 -16.57 11.76
N LYS A 132 -44.03 -15.62 12.31
CA LYS A 132 -44.32 -15.02 13.62
C LYS A 132 -45.63 -14.24 13.61
N ARG A 133 -45.88 -13.45 12.57
CA ARG A 133 -47.14 -12.70 12.39
C ARG A 133 -48.33 -13.65 12.27
N LYS A 134 -48.23 -14.72 11.49
CA LYS A 134 -49.27 -15.74 11.39
C LYS A 134 -49.51 -16.47 12.71
N LYS A 135 -48.44 -16.75 13.47
CA LYS A 135 -48.53 -17.35 14.81
C LYS A 135 -49.13 -16.39 15.84
N GLU A 136 -48.91 -15.08 15.72
CA GLU A 136 -49.53 -14.06 16.55
C GLU A 136 -51.00 -13.85 16.19
N GLU A 137 -51.36 -13.89 14.91
CA GLU A 137 -52.76 -13.88 14.44
C GLU A 137 -53.51 -15.14 14.90
N GLU A 138 -52.89 -16.33 14.81
CA GLU A 138 -53.46 -17.57 15.37
C GLU A 138 -53.54 -17.55 16.90
N LYS A 139 -52.56 -16.98 17.59
CA LYS A 139 -52.61 -16.80 19.05
C LYS A 139 -53.66 -15.79 19.46
N MET A 140 -53.84 -14.70 18.74
CA MET A 140 -54.90 -13.72 19.00
C MET A 140 -56.28 -14.35 18.75
N LYS A 141 -56.43 -15.13 17.68
CA LYS A 141 -57.66 -15.90 17.38
C LYS A 141 -57.93 -16.99 18.42
N LYS A 142 -56.88 -17.70 18.86
CA LYS A 142 -56.96 -18.71 19.92
C LYS A 142 -57.22 -18.07 21.27
N GLN A 143 -56.61 -16.93 21.59
CA GLN A 143 -56.84 -16.19 22.83
C GLN A 143 -58.25 -15.59 22.84
N GLN A 144 -58.78 -15.14 21.70
CA GLN A 144 -60.18 -14.75 21.56
C GLN A 144 -61.14 -15.92 21.81
N MET A 145 -60.77 -17.15 21.42
CA MET A 145 -61.54 -18.38 21.69
C MET A 145 -61.31 -18.97 23.09
N THR A 146 -60.12 -18.80 23.70
CA THR A 146 -59.74 -19.35 25.02
C THR A 146 -60.07 -18.38 26.16
N ALA A 147 -60.29 -17.08 25.87
CA ALA A 147 -60.90 -16.15 26.84
C ALA A 147 -62.33 -16.55 27.26
N GLN A 148 -62.93 -17.56 26.61
CA GLN A 148 -64.19 -18.19 27.02
C GLN A 148 -64.02 -19.43 27.93
N PHE A 149 -62.81 -19.95 28.17
CA PHE A 149 -62.62 -21.13 29.02
C PHE A 149 -61.21 -21.21 29.68
N ALA A 150 -61.14 -20.69 30.92
CA ALA A 150 -60.28 -21.05 32.08
C ALA A 150 -58.72 -21.03 32.04
N ALA A 151 -58.17 -20.25 32.99
CA ALA A 151 -57.05 -20.41 33.97
C ALA A 151 -55.69 -21.12 33.67
N PRO A 152 -54.59 -20.74 34.39
CA PRO A 152 -53.20 -20.96 33.96
C PRO A 152 -52.45 -22.08 34.71
N ALA A 153 -51.57 -22.80 34.02
CA ALA A 153 -50.46 -23.53 34.65
C ALA A 153 -49.34 -23.84 33.65
N GLY A 154 -48.09 -23.79 34.12
CA GLY A 154 -47.03 -24.66 33.60
C GLY A 154 -45.82 -24.00 32.93
N GLN A 155 -44.87 -23.61 33.77
CA GLN A 155 -43.49 -23.24 33.47
C GLN A 155 -42.69 -24.44 32.90
N GLY A 156 -41.88 -24.26 31.85
CA GLY A 156 -41.04 -25.32 31.26
C GLY A 156 -39.78 -24.76 30.59
N GLY A 157 -38.61 -25.11 31.15
CA GLY A 157 -37.28 -24.60 30.80
C GLY A 157 -36.71 -25.08 29.46
N ARG A 158 -35.70 -24.35 28.98
CA ARG A 158 -35.09 -24.47 27.65
C ARG A 158 -33.89 -25.44 27.70
N ASN A 159 -33.90 -26.44 26.82
CA ASN A 159 -32.86 -27.47 26.71
C ASN A 159 -31.86 -27.06 25.61
N PHE A 160 -30.59 -26.84 25.94
CA PHE A 160 -29.52 -26.53 24.96
C PHE A 160 -28.74 -27.80 24.61
N VAL A 161 -28.92 -28.30 23.39
CA VAL A 161 -28.12 -29.39 22.81
C VAL A 161 -26.87 -28.79 22.16
N ILE A 162 -25.69 -29.13 22.68
CA ILE A 162 -24.37 -28.75 22.14
C ILE A 162 -23.93 -29.84 21.15
N PRO A 163 -23.78 -29.56 19.83
CA PRO A 163 -23.23 -30.54 18.89
C PRO A 163 -21.70 -30.67 19.04
N LYS A 164 -21.21 -31.91 18.99
CA LYS A 164 -19.79 -32.28 19.08
C LYS A 164 -19.04 -31.96 17.77
N LYS A 165 -17.89 -31.32 17.91
CA LYS A 165 -16.96 -30.86 16.87
C LYS A 165 -16.24 -32.05 16.20
N SER A 166 -16.35 -32.21 14.88
CA SER A 166 -15.58 -33.18 14.08
C SER A 166 -14.40 -32.50 13.35
N GLU A 167 -13.33 -33.26 13.12
CA GLU A 167 -12.01 -32.79 12.68
C GLU A 167 -11.90 -32.26 11.23
N LYS A 168 -13.02 -32.12 10.50
CA LYS A 168 -13.04 -31.55 9.14
C LYS A 168 -13.05 -30.01 9.07
N ASN A 169 -13.23 -29.31 10.19
CA ASN A 169 -13.30 -27.84 10.26
C ASN A 169 -11.94 -27.12 10.26
N ARG A 170 -11.00 -27.45 9.35
CA ARG A 170 -9.83 -26.56 9.15
C ARG A 170 -10.19 -25.32 8.33
N ASN A 171 -11.12 -25.45 7.38
CA ASN A 171 -11.55 -24.33 6.54
C ASN A 171 -12.50 -23.37 7.30
N ASP A 172 -13.33 -23.88 8.21
CA ASP A 172 -14.19 -23.07 9.07
C ASP A 172 -13.45 -22.32 10.17
N LYS A 173 -12.17 -22.62 10.43
CA LYS A 173 -11.37 -21.84 11.39
C LYS A 173 -11.05 -20.45 10.84
N PHE A 174 -10.83 -20.31 9.53
CA PHE A 174 -10.63 -19.01 8.90
C PHE A 174 -11.95 -18.22 8.82
N GLY A 175 -13.06 -18.90 8.50
CA GLY A 175 -14.40 -18.29 8.56
C GLY A 175 -14.78 -17.83 9.97
N ASN A 176 -14.58 -18.67 10.99
CA ASN A 176 -14.84 -18.29 12.39
C ASN A 176 -13.88 -17.23 12.92
N ILE A 177 -12.63 -17.14 12.45
CA ILE A 177 -11.70 -16.09 12.87
C ILE A 177 -12.07 -14.74 12.26
N VAL A 178 -12.44 -14.69 10.98
CA VAL A 178 -12.88 -13.46 10.32
C VAL A 178 -14.22 -13.00 10.90
N GLN A 179 -15.15 -13.94 11.09
CA GLN A 179 -16.45 -13.68 11.70
C GLN A 179 -16.30 -13.28 13.18
N ALA A 180 -15.48 -13.97 13.97
CA ALA A 180 -15.19 -13.56 15.35
C ALA A 180 -14.47 -12.21 15.42
N LYS A 181 -13.57 -11.88 14.49
CA LYS A 181 -12.90 -10.57 14.46
C LYS A 181 -13.86 -9.44 14.06
N GLN A 182 -14.87 -9.76 13.25
CA GLN A 182 -15.98 -8.86 12.88
C GLN A 182 -17.05 -8.76 13.99
N GLU A 183 -17.22 -9.81 14.81
CA GLU A 183 -18.13 -9.84 15.97
C GLU A 183 -17.48 -9.33 17.28
N MET A 184 -16.14 -9.30 17.38
CA MET A 184 -15.38 -8.91 18.59
C MET A 184 -14.98 -7.43 18.61
N GLY A 185 -15.07 -6.73 17.48
CA GLY A 185 -14.92 -5.28 17.42
C GLY A 185 -16.22 -4.68 16.90
N MET A 186 -16.70 -3.60 17.52
CA MET A 186 -17.69 -2.76 16.84
C MET A 186 -17.16 -2.48 15.43
N THR A 187 -17.95 -2.78 14.40
CA THR A 187 -17.56 -2.48 13.02
C THR A 187 -17.27 -0.98 12.90
N LYS A 188 -16.41 -0.57 11.96
CA LYS A 188 -16.05 0.84 11.79
C LYS A 188 -17.30 1.73 11.68
N GLU A 189 -18.32 1.25 10.96
CA GLU A 189 -19.62 1.88 10.83
C GLU A 189 -20.38 1.95 12.16
N GLN A 190 -20.38 0.88 12.96
CA GLN A 190 -20.98 0.89 14.30
C GLN A 190 -20.26 1.85 15.27
N GLN A 191 -18.93 2.00 15.16
CA GLN A 191 -18.18 2.96 15.96
C GLN A 191 -18.52 4.41 15.56
N GLU A 192 -18.63 4.68 14.26
CA GLU A 192 -19.04 6.00 13.75
C GLU A 192 -20.48 6.34 14.14
N GLU A 193 -21.39 5.36 14.07
CA GLU A 193 -22.78 5.54 14.52
C GLU A 193 -22.85 5.76 16.04
N ALA A 194 -22.09 5.00 16.84
CA ALA A 194 -22.01 5.22 18.28
C ALA A 194 -21.44 6.61 18.62
N LYS A 195 -20.40 7.06 17.90
CA LYS A 195 -19.84 8.41 18.04
C LYS A 195 -20.87 9.47 17.66
N ARG A 196 -21.59 9.28 16.54
CA ARG A 196 -22.64 10.21 16.10
C ARG A 196 -23.79 10.28 17.10
N ALA A 197 -24.23 9.14 17.62
CA ALA A 197 -25.28 9.06 18.63
C ALA A 197 -24.85 9.75 19.93
N PHE A 198 -23.60 9.55 20.36
CA PHE A 198 -23.04 10.22 21.53
C PHE A 198 -22.99 11.75 21.34
N LEU A 199 -22.49 12.22 20.20
CA LEU A 199 -22.45 13.65 19.89
C LEU A 199 -23.85 14.26 19.84
N ALA A 200 -24.82 13.57 19.25
CA ALA A 200 -26.21 14.02 19.24
C ALA A 200 -26.83 14.07 20.65
N ALA A 201 -26.46 13.17 21.55
CA ALA A 201 -26.89 13.22 22.95
C ALA A 201 -26.25 14.40 23.71
N VAL A 202 -24.98 14.70 23.45
CA VAL A 202 -24.29 15.87 24.00
C VAL A 202 -24.94 17.17 23.51
N ASP A 203 -25.23 17.27 22.22
CA ASP A 203 -25.85 18.45 21.61
C ASP A 203 -27.23 18.73 22.24
N LYS A 204 -28.07 17.70 22.37
CA LYS A 204 -29.38 17.79 23.04
C LYS A 204 -29.29 18.19 24.53
N SER A 205 -28.16 17.95 25.19
CA SER A 205 -27.96 18.31 26.60
C SER A 205 -27.70 19.80 26.82
N ILE A 206 -27.37 20.54 25.76
CA ILE A 206 -27.09 21.97 25.81
C ILE A 206 -28.42 22.70 25.59
N PRO A 207 -28.96 23.40 26.61
CA PRO A 207 -30.23 24.09 26.48
C PRO A 207 -30.13 25.24 25.46
N VAL A 208 -31.18 25.42 24.67
CA VAL A 208 -31.27 26.52 23.71
C VAL A 208 -31.54 27.82 24.48
N SER A 209 -30.96 28.93 24.02
CA SER A 209 -31.07 30.24 24.69
C SER A 209 -32.50 30.76 24.84
N SER A 210 -33.46 30.25 24.04
CA SER A 210 -34.89 30.57 24.13
C SER A 210 -35.57 30.00 25.37
N ASP A 211 -35.03 28.93 25.94
CA ASP A 211 -35.70 28.12 26.94
C ASP A 211 -35.30 28.53 28.37
N LEU A 212 -34.39 29.51 28.49
CA LEU A 212 -33.82 29.97 29.75
C LEU A 212 -34.18 31.44 30.03
N PRO A 213 -34.52 31.79 31.28
CA PRO A 213 -34.72 33.18 31.66
C PRO A 213 -33.38 33.96 31.67
N ALA A 214 -33.46 35.28 31.48
CA ALA A 214 -32.28 36.14 31.32
C ALA A 214 -31.31 36.10 32.50
N ASP A 215 -31.81 35.85 33.71
CA ASP A 215 -31.01 35.78 34.94
C ASP A 215 -30.16 34.50 35.01
N ASP A 216 -30.67 33.38 34.48
CA ASP A 216 -29.98 32.07 34.50
C ASP A 216 -28.98 31.91 33.34
N LEU A 217 -29.13 32.71 32.28
CA LEU A 217 -28.28 32.66 31.09
C LEU A 217 -26.79 32.88 31.46
N LYS A 218 -26.51 33.84 32.35
CA LYS A 218 -25.14 34.13 32.81
C LYS A 218 -24.53 32.98 33.61
N ALA A 219 -25.34 32.28 34.41
CA ALA A 219 -24.89 31.11 35.16
C ALA A 219 -24.58 29.95 34.19
N LYS A 220 -25.43 29.73 33.19
CA LYS A 220 -25.24 28.65 32.21
C LYS A 220 -24.01 28.87 31.32
N ILE A 221 -23.76 30.11 30.90
CA ILE A 221 -22.55 30.46 30.15
C ILE A 221 -21.28 30.10 30.96
N LYS A 222 -21.26 30.42 32.25
CA LYS A 222 -20.13 30.08 33.14
C LYS A 222 -19.96 28.57 33.29
N GLU A 223 -21.06 27.83 33.44
CA GLU A 223 -21.04 26.37 33.53
C GLU A 223 -20.49 25.72 32.25
N LEU A 224 -20.98 26.15 31.08
CA LEU A 224 -20.52 25.66 29.78
C LEU A 224 -19.04 26.00 29.56
N HIS A 225 -18.61 27.20 29.92
CA HIS A 225 -17.20 27.59 29.84
C HIS A 225 -16.31 26.71 30.71
N GLN A 226 -16.70 26.45 31.96
CA GLN A 226 -15.98 25.53 32.84
C GLN A 226 -15.95 24.09 32.29
N ARG A 227 -17.06 23.63 31.69
CA ARG A 227 -17.14 22.33 31.03
C ARG A 227 -16.18 22.24 29.84
N ILE A 228 -16.10 23.28 29.00
CA ILE A 228 -15.17 23.34 27.87
C ILE A 228 -13.73 23.27 28.37
N CYS A 229 -13.34 24.08 29.37
CA CYS A 229 -11.97 24.04 29.90
C CYS A 229 -11.56 22.66 30.44
N LYS A 230 -12.49 21.95 31.09
CA LYS A 230 -12.23 20.57 31.56
C LYS A 230 -12.05 19.59 30.39
N LEU A 231 -12.94 19.66 29.40
CA LEU A 231 -12.85 18.78 28.22
C LEU A 231 -11.58 19.02 27.41
N GLU A 232 -11.12 20.27 27.29
CA GLU A 232 -9.84 20.58 26.63
C GLU A 232 -8.63 20.01 27.38
N ALA A 233 -8.64 20.09 28.72
CA ALA A 233 -7.59 19.47 29.53
C ALA A 233 -7.57 17.93 29.37
N GLU A 234 -8.75 17.30 29.44
CA GLU A 234 -8.89 15.85 29.23
C GLU A 234 -8.46 15.42 27.82
N LYS A 235 -8.80 16.21 26.80
CA LYS A 235 -8.37 15.99 25.42
C LYS A 235 -6.85 16.03 25.31
N TYR A 236 -6.19 17.02 25.89
CA TYR A 236 -4.73 17.12 25.87
C TYR A 236 -4.06 15.90 26.51
N ASP A 237 -4.55 15.45 27.67
CA ASP A 237 -4.01 14.26 28.35
C ASP A 237 -4.21 12.98 27.52
N LEU A 238 -5.36 12.85 26.85
CA LEU A 238 -5.65 11.72 25.96
C LEU A 238 -4.77 11.74 24.71
N GLU A 239 -4.58 12.90 24.09
CA GLU A 239 -3.69 13.06 22.94
C GLU A 239 -2.24 12.70 23.30
N LYS A 240 -1.75 13.17 24.45
CA LYS A 240 -0.40 12.82 24.92
C LYS A 240 -0.25 11.34 25.23
N ARG A 241 -1.30 10.68 25.75
CA ARG A 241 -1.30 9.22 25.94
C ARG A 241 -1.32 8.48 24.61
N HIS A 242 -2.12 8.94 23.66
CA HIS A 242 -2.22 8.36 22.33
C HIS A 242 -0.88 8.42 21.59
N GLU A 243 -0.21 9.58 21.62
CA GLU A 243 1.12 9.78 21.02
C GLU A 243 2.17 8.80 21.57
N ARG A 244 2.15 8.53 22.89
CA ARG A 244 3.00 7.50 23.51
C ARG A 244 2.67 6.10 23.01
N GLN A 245 1.38 5.76 22.92
CA GLN A 245 0.95 4.45 22.42
C GLN A 245 1.34 4.24 20.95
N GLU A 246 1.26 5.28 20.12
CA GLU A 246 1.73 5.22 18.74
C GLU A 246 3.23 4.98 18.65
N TYR A 247 4.02 5.61 19.52
CA TYR A 247 5.45 5.37 19.61
C TYR A 247 5.74 3.91 19.97
N ASP A 248 5.10 3.38 21.02
CA ASP A 248 5.26 1.98 21.44
C ASP A 248 4.89 1.00 20.32
N LEU A 249 3.82 1.31 19.57
CA LEU A 249 3.35 0.48 18.45
C LEU A 249 4.32 0.54 17.26
N LYS A 250 4.86 1.72 16.93
CA LYS A 250 5.91 1.91 15.91
C LYS A 250 7.18 1.14 16.30
N GLU A 251 7.60 1.22 17.56
CA GLU A 251 8.78 0.49 18.05
C GLU A 251 8.57 -1.02 17.99
N LEU A 252 7.40 -1.52 18.42
CA LEU A 252 7.08 -2.95 18.36
C LEU A 252 7.08 -3.48 16.92
N ASN A 253 6.52 -2.72 15.97
CA ASN A 253 6.53 -3.07 14.56
C ASN A 253 7.95 -3.11 13.99
N GLU A 254 8.82 -2.17 14.36
CA GLU A 254 10.20 -2.18 13.89
C GLU A 254 10.99 -3.36 14.48
N ARG A 255 10.81 -3.65 15.78
CA ARG A 255 11.37 -4.86 16.41
C ARG A 255 10.86 -6.12 15.72
N GLN A 256 9.57 -6.20 15.39
CA GLN A 256 9.00 -7.32 14.65
C GLN A 256 9.61 -7.46 13.25
N ARG A 257 9.81 -6.36 12.53
CA ARG A 257 10.49 -6.34 11.23
C ARG A 257 11.95 -6.81 11.34
N GLN A 258 12.68 -6.37 12.36
CA GLN A 258 14.05 -6.81 12.60
C GLN A 258 14.13 -8.31 12.92
N VAL A 259 13.23 -8.82 13.77
CA VAL A 259 13.12 -10.25 14.07
C VAL A 259 12.78 -11.03 12.79
N ALA A 260 11.85 -10.55 11.98
CA ALA A 260 11.50 -11.19 10.70
C ALA A 260 12.71 -11.23 9.74
N ARG A 261 13.45 -10.12 9.59
CA ARG A 261 14.68 -10.05 8.79
C ARG A 261 15.76 -11.00 9.30
N ASN A 262 16.03 -11.01 10.61
CA ASN A 262 17.03 -11.88 11.20
C ASN A 262 16.65 -13.37 11.08
N ASN A 263 15.36 -13.69 11.22
CA ASN A 263 14.84 -15.04 11.01
C ASN A 263 14.93 -15.49 9.55
N ALA A 264 14.71 -14.60 8.58
CA ALA A 264 14.90 -14.89 7.16
C ALA A 264 16.38 -15.17 6.84
N LEU A 265 17.28 -14.31 7.31
CA LEU A 265 18.73 -14.48 7.19
C LEU A 265 19.22 -15.80 7.80
N LYS A 266 18.74 -16.16 9.00
CA LYS A 266 19.04 -17.46 9.65
C LYS A 266 18.54 -18.66 8.85
N LYS A 267 17.46 -18.49 8.09
CA LYS A 267 16.90 -19.54 7.21
C LYS A 267 17.57 -19.56 5.82
N GLY A 268 18.58 -18.71 5.59
CA GLY A 268 19.28 -18.62 4.30
C GLY A 268 18.44 -18.00 3.19
N ILE A 269 17.37 -17.27 3.55
CA ILE A 269 16.52 -16.57 2.60
C ILE A 269 16.95 -15.09 2.62
N ASP A 270 17.21 -14.53 1.44
CA ASP A 270 17.54 -13.11 1.29
C ASP A 270 16.37 -12.26 1.85
N PRO A 271 16.61 -11.31 2.77
CA PRO A 271 15.56 -10.45 3.31
C PRO A 271 14.77 -9.67 2.26
N THR A 272 15.32 -9.43 1.07
CA THR A 272 14.59 -8.83 -0.07
C THR A 272 13.60 -9.81 -0.70
N ASP A 273 13.99 -11.08 -0.82
CA ASP A 273 13.21 -12.15 -1.42
C ASP A 273 12.11 -12.65 -0.47
N ALA A 274 12.40 -12.73 0.84
CA ALA A 274 11.43 -13.06 1.88
C ALA A 274 10.28 -12.03 2.02
N ALA A 275 10.56 -10.75 1.77
CA ALA A 275 9.56 -9.68 1.84
C ALA A 275 8.69 -9.60 0.57
N SER A 276 9.23 -10.05 -0.57
CA SER A 276 8.59 -9.97 -1.90
C SER A 276 7.89 -11.27 -2.33
N SER A 277 8.24 -12.42 -1.73
CA SER A 277 7.71 -13.71 -2.17
C SER A 277 6.25 -13.91 -1.72
N LYS A 278 5.33 -14.02 -2.69
CA LYS A 278 3.91 -14.36 -2.48
C LYS A 278 3.70 -15.83 -2.04
N TYR A 279 4.72 -16.67 -2.24
CA TYR A 279 4.72 -18.10 -1.91
C TYR A 279 5.83 -18.40 -0.88
N PRO A 280 5.64 -19.37 0.04
CA PRO A 280 6.66 -19.70 1.02
C PRO A 280 7.93 -20.13 0.29
N VAL A 281 9.03 -19.41 0.54
CA VAL A 281 10.32 -19.67 -0.10
C VAL A 281 10.77 -21.08 0.25
N THR A 282 10.89 -21.93 -0.76
CA THR A 282 11.45 -23.27 -0.60
C THR A 282 12.88 -23.13 -0.14
N THR A 283 13.15 -23.50 1.11
CA THR A 283 14.50 -23.55 1.68
C THR A 283 15.39 -24.39 0.77
N CYS A 284 16.42 -23.79 0.19
CA CYS A 284 17.40 -24.47 -0.65
C CYS A 284 18.30 -25.34 0.24
N THR A 285 17.78 -26.48 0.70
CA THR A 285 18.56 -27.52 1.40
C THR A 285 19.49 -28.28 0.44
N SER A 286 19.48 -27.96 -0.86
CA SER A 286 20.26 -28.64 -1.88
C SER A 286 21.74 -28.23 -1.94
N LEU A 287 22.12 -27.05 -1.45
CA LEU A 287 23.53 -26.62 -1.48
C LEU A 287 24.40 -27.38 -0.47
N VAL A 288 23.86 -27.77 0.68
CA VAL A 288 24.60 -28.57 1.67
C VAL A 288 24.72 -30.03 1.22
N ALA A 289 23.71 -30.56 0.51
CA ALA A 289 23.77 -31.91 -0.06
C ALA A 289 24.76 -32.02 -1.23
N CYS A 290 24.76 -31.05 -2.16
CA CYS A 290 25.72 -31.01 -3.26
C CYS A 290 27.18 -30.87 -2.77
N ALA A 291 27.43 -30.09 -1.71
CA ALA A 291 28.79 -29.94 -1.19
C ALA A 291 29.33 -31.25 -0.59
N HIS A 292 28.48 -32.05 0.06
CA HIS A 292 28.89 -33.32 0.66
C HIS A 292 29.19 -34.40 -0.40
N GLU A 293 28.43 -34.42 -1.50
CA GLU A 293 28.70 -35.31 -2.64
C GLU A 293 29.99 -34.94 -3.39
N VAL A 294 30.27 -33.65 -3.58
CA VAL A 294 31.48 -33.19 -4.28
C VAL A 294 32.76 -33.47 -3.47
N VAL A 295 32.71 -33.40 -2.13
CA VAL A 295 33.86 -33.77 -1.30
C VAL A 295 34.10 -35.29 -1.31
N ALA A 296 33.05 -36.10 -1.37
CA ALA A 296 33.17 -37.56 -1.44
C ALA A 296 33.74 -38.06 -2.77
N THR A 297 33.39 -37.42 -3.90
CA THR A 297 33.96 -37.75 -5.22
C THR A 297 35.43 -37.34 -5.33
N ASN A 298 35.81 -36.17 -4.80
CA ASN A 298 37.21 -35.72 -4.79
C ASN A 298 38.12 -36.60 -3.92
N LEU A 299 37.61 -37.18 -2.82
CA LEU A 299 38.37 -38.11 -1.97
C LEU A 299 38.54 -39.49 -2.65
N SER A 300 37.52 -39.95 -3.37
CA SER A 300 37.58 -41.19 -4.15
C SER A 300 38.56 -41.09 -5.33
N GLU A 301 38.57 -39.96 -6.04
CA GLU A 301 39.49 -39.69 -7.15
C GLU A 301 40.95 -39.58 -6.68
N ARG A 302 41.20 -38.98 -5.51
CA ARG A 302 42.55 -38.94 -4.92
C ARG A 302 43.06 -40.32 -4.48
N ASN A 303 42.18 -41.20 -4.00
CA ASN A 303 42.55 -42.58 -3.67
C ASN A 303 42.72 -43.50 -4.90
N SER A 304 42.16 -43.12 -6.05
CA SER A 304 42.29 -43.87 -7.32
C SER A 304 43.57 -43.51 -8.09
N THR A 305 44.11 -42.30 -7.89
CA THR A 305 45.22 -41.78 -8.71
C THR A 305 46.62 -41.98 -8.09
N PHE A 306 46.71 -42.53 -6.87
CA PHE A 306 47.99 -42.91 -6.26
C PHE A 306 48.10 -44.44 -6.13
N PRO A 307 48.77 -45.14 -7.06
CA PRO A 307 49.21 -46.50 -6.80
C PRO A 307 50.27 -46.44 -5.69
N VAL A 308 49.87 -46.84 -4.48
CA VAL A 308 50.78 -47.04 -3.35
C VAL A 308 51.70 -48.23 -3.71
N TYR A 309 52.89 -47.94 -4.25
CA TYR A 309 54.00 -48.88 -4.25
C TYR A 309 54.47 -49.05 -2.80
N ILE A 310 53.84 -49.99 -2.08
CA ILE A 310 54.42 -50.53 -0.85
C ILE A 310 55.47 -51.55 -1.28
N VAL A 311 56.72 -51.12 -1.31
CA VAL A 311 57.88 -52.02 -1.29
C VAL A 311 57.83 -52.75 0.05
N VAL A 312 57.41 -54.02 0.03
CA VAL A 312 57.54 -54.93 1.16
C VAL A 312 58.97 -55.48 1.13
N GLU A 313 59.85 -54.84 1.89
CA GLU A 313 61.16 -55.38 2.25
C GLU A 313 61.02 -55.93 3.68
N LEU A 314 60.90 -57.25 3.81
CA LEU A 314 61.07 -57.96 5.08
C LEU A 314 61.43 -59.44 4.83
N HIS A 315 62.69 -59.75 5.19
CA HIS A 315 63.32 -61.04 5.52
C HIS A 315 63.82 -61.99 4.42
#